data_AF-A0A149QSX8-F1
#
_entry.id   AF-A0A149QSX8-F1
#
_cell.length_a   1.000
_cell.length_b   1.000
_cell.length_c   1.000
_cell.angle_alpha   90.00
_cell.angle_beta   90.00
_cell.angle_gamma   90.00
#
_symmetry.space_group_name_H-M   'P 1'
#
loop_
_entity.id
_entity.type
_entity.pdbx_description
1 polymer ?
#
loop_
_entity_poly.entity_id
_entity_poly.type
_entity_poly.pdbx_seq_one_letter_code
_entity_poly.pdbx_strand_id
1 'polypeptide(L)'
;MSSWAQVYDPIGNIWISGAIALIPILFFFFALLYLRMKGHIACTITVGITFVLAVAFYGMPVFMALAACLYGFAYGLWPISWIIIGAVFLYKVSVRTGQFDIIRHSISTVSEDQRIQLLLVAFAFGAFLEGAAGFGAPVAITTALLVGLGFPPIYAAGLCLIANAAPGAFGAMGIPVIVGAQVIGAEPYMVGRLVVMQLIVIGIVIPFWLVGVVDGLRGIRETWPVILVAGATFAITQTLTALVIGPELPDIIAPLVTMVAIPVFLRIWKPSRIFRFETGETPADAVVEKATYTAPQILRAWSPFIILTAFVAVWSIKPFKALFAAGGPLDWTVLVIRFPGLHNLVLKMAPIVPSPTPYAAIFKVDFVSSVGTAILLAGVMSVLFLKMRPKDAVATFTDTLRELKTPIYAIGMVLAFAFLANYSGLSTTLALVLAMTKGAFTFFAPLLGWLGVFLTGSDTSSNALFGGLQAATGRQIGVSGELLVAANTVGGAVGKMISPQSIAVASAAVGLVGQEGALLQFTLKCSIVLAILVGLMTTALVFMGVGT
;
A
#
# COMPACT_ATOMS: atom_id res chain seq x y z
N MET A 1 26.73 -26.00 -11.63
CA MET A 1 25.35 -26.21 -12.12
C MET A 1 25.27 -25.62 -13.50
N SER A 2 24.65 -26.31 -14.46
CA SER A 2 24.37 -25.74 -15.79
C SER A 2 23.34 -24.62 -15.67
N SER A 3 23.42 -23.63 -16.57
CA SER A 3 22.36 -22.64 -16.71
C SER A 3 21.11 -23.26 -17.33
N TRP A 4 19.95 -22.66 -17.05
CA TRP A 4 18.65 -23.05 -17.60
C TRP A 4 18.02 -21.88 -18.34
N ALA A 5 17.54 -22.12 -19.55
CA ALA A 5 16.88 -21.11 -20.38
C ALA A 5 15.38 -21.10 -20.10
N GLN A 6 14.82 -19.90 -19.87
CA GLN A 6 13.38 -19.76 -19.71
C GLN A 6 12.63 -20.19 -20.97
N VAL A 7 11.57 -20.97 -20.76
CA VAL A 7 10.60 -21.35 -21.79
C VAL A 7 9.32 -20.57 -21.55
N TYR A 8 8.83 -19.83 -22.55
CA TYR A 8 7.61 -19.03 -22.39
C TYR A 8 6.37 -19.66 -23.01
N ASP A 9 6.54 -20.61 -23.92
CA ASP A 9 5.45 -21.38 -24.53
C ASP A 9 5.74 -22.88 -24.47
N PRO A 10 5.64 -23.51 -23.28
CA PRO A 10 6.00 -24.92 -23.09
C PRO A 10 5.12 -25.89 -23.88
N ILE A 11 3.90 -25.48 -24.28
CA ILE A 11 2.95 -26.32 -25.02
C ILE A 11 2.98 -26.04 -26.54
N GLY A 12 3.73 -25.02 -26.99
CA GLY A 12 3.73 -24.58 -28.39
C GLY A 12 2.43 -23.89 -28.83
N ASN A 13 1.57 -23.53 -27.88
CA ASN A 13 0.41 -22.68 -28.08
C ASN A 13 0.30 -21.70 -26.92
N ILE A 14 0.66 -20.45 -27.18
CA ILE A 14 0.74 -19.39 -26.17
C ILE A 14 -0.58 -19.18 -25.39
N TRP A 15 -1.74 -19.44 -25.98
CA TRP A 15 -3.03 -19.33 -25.29
C TRP A 15 -3.24 -20.44 -24.27
N ILE A 16 -2.86 -21.67 -24.61
CA ILE A 16 -2.93 -22.82 -23.70
C ILE A 16 -1.86 -22.67 -22.61
N SER A 17 -0.64 -22.31 -23.00
CA SER A 17 0.43 -21.98 -22.06
C SER A 17 0.01 -20.86 -21.11
N GLY A 18 -0.66 -19.82 -21.63
CA GLY A 18 -1.25 -18.75 -20.84
C GLY A 18 -2.33 -19.22 -19.88
N ALA A 19 -3.24 -20.10 -20.31
CA ALA A 19 -4.26 -20.67 -19.45
C ALA A 19 -3.64 -21.49 -18.30
N ILE A 20 -2.58 -22.26 -18.57
CA ILE A 20 -1.82 -22.99 -17.56
C ILE A 20 -1.14 -22.03 -16.58
N ALA A 21 -0.50 -20.99 -17.10
CA ALA A 21 0.15 -19.95 -16.29
C ALA A 21 -0.87 -19.17 -15.42
N LEU A 22 -2.14 -19.13 -15.81
CA LEU A 22 -3.19 -18.47 -15.05
C LEU A 22 -3.69 -19.31 -13.86
N ILE A 23 -3.47 -20.63 -13.85
CA ILE A 23 -3.97 -21.57 -12.83
C ILE A 23 -3.66 -21.13 -11.39
N PRO A 24 -2.41 -20.78 -11.02
CA PRO A 24 -2.10 -20.40 -9.63
C PRO A 24 -2.87 -19.15 -9.17
N ILE A 25 -3.06 -18.19 -10.08
CA ILE A 25 -3.76 -16.93 -9.81
C ILE A 25 -5.27 -17.20 -9.65
N LEU A 26 -5.86 -18.00 -10.54
CA LEU A 26 -7.26 -18.41 -10.42
C LEU A 26 -7.50 -19.22 -9.15
N PHE A 27 -6.60 -20.15 -8.83
CA PHE A 27 -6.68 -20.91 -7.58
C PHE A 27 -6.59 -19.98 -6.38
N PHE A 28 -5.66 -19.02 -6.37
CA PHE A 28 -5.52 -18.08 -5.26
C PHE A 28 -6.81 -17.30 -5.03
N PHE A 29 -7.42 -16.78 -6.10
CA PHE A 29 -8.70 -16.08 -6.00
C PHE A 29 -9.86 -16.99 -5.62
N PHE A 30 -9.94 -18.19 -6.18
CA PHE A 30 -10.95 -19.19 -5.82
C PHE A 30 -10.84 -19.60 -4.34
N ALA A 31 -9.62 -19.80 -3.84
CA ALA A 31 -9.34 -20.14 -2.46
C ALA A 31 -9.81 -19.05 -1.48
N LEU A 32 -9.64 -17.78 -1.84
CA LEU A 32 -10.07 -16.65 -1.00
C LEU A 32 -11.58 -16.38 -1.10
N LEU A 33 -12.15 -16.36 -2.31
CA LEU A 33 -13.54 -15.99 -2.53
C LEU A 33 -14.53 -17.11 -2.18
N TYR A 34 -14.27 -18.30 -2.71
CA TYR A 34 -15.23 -19.40 -2.64
C TYR A 34 -14.94 -20.31 -1.46
N LEU A 35 -13.70 -20.77 -1.32
CA LEU A 35 -13.31 -21.64 -0.21
C LEU A 35 -13.12 -20.89 1.12
N ARG A 36 -13.06 -19.55 1.08
CA ARG A 36 -12.85 -18.67 2.25
C ARG A 36 -11.65 -19.09 3.10
N MET A 37 -10.58 -19.53 2.44
CA MET A 37 -9.37 -20.01 3.10
C MET A 37 -8.63 -18.86 3.77
N LYS A 38 -7.92 -19.17 4.86
CA LYS A 38 -7.01 -18.20 5.48
C LYS A 38 -5.90 -17.84 4.48
N GLY A 39 -5.59 -16.55 4.34
CA GLY A 39 -4.66 -16.05 3.32
C GLY A 39 -3.31 -16.77 3.28
N HIS A 40 -2.67 -17.00 4.43
CA HIS A 40 -1.40 -17.74 4.50
C HIS A 40 -1.48 -19.17 3.95
N ILE A 41 -2.62 -19.85 4.12
CA ILE A 41 -2.85 -21.20 3.60
C ILE A 41 -3.03 -21.13 2.08
N ALA A 42 -3.87 -20.21 1.61
CA ALA A 42 -4.08 -19.99 0.19
C ALA A 42 -2.75 -19.71 -0.54
N CYS A 43 -1.94 -18.77 -0.02
CA CYS A 43 -0.62 -18.47 -0.58
C CYS A 43 0.31 -19.70 -0.59
N THR A 44 0.33 -20.50 0.48
CA THR A 44 1.19 -21.69 0.56
C THR A 44 0.83 -22.72 -0.51
N ILE A 45 -0.47 -22.97 -0.71
CA ILE A 45 -0.92 -23.92 -1.74
C ILE A 45 -0.67 -23.34 -3.13
N THR A 46 -0.89 -22.04 -3.34
CA THR A 46 -0.57 -21.36 -4.60
C THR A 46 0.92 -21.51 -4.95
N VAL A 47 1.84 -21.34 -3.99
CA VAL A 47 3.27 -21.61 -4.20
C VAL A 47 3.51 -23.06 -4.61
N GLY A 48 2.86 -24.01 -3.94
CA GLY A 48 2.94 -25.44 -4.28
C GLY A 48 2.47 -25.73 -5.72
N ILE A 49 1.33 -25.17 -6.13
CA ILE A 49 0.81 -25.30 -7.50
C ILE A 49 1.81 -24.69 -8.50
N THR A 50 2.27 -23.47 -8.25
CA THR A 50 3.26 -22.82 -9.12
C THR A 50 4.56 -23.62 -9.21
N PHE A 51 5.00 -24.24 -8.10
CA PHE A 51 6.19 -25.07 -8.08
C PHE A 51 6.04 -26.29 -8.99
N VAL A 52 4.90 -26.98 -8.89
CA VAL A 52 4.59 -28.11 -9.78
C VAL A 52 4.55 -27.66 -11.23
N LEU A 53 3.92 -26.52 -11.54
CA LEU A 53 3.88 -26.00 -12.91
C LEU A 53 5.27 -25.61 -13.43
N ALA A 54 6.08 -24.93 -12.62
CA ALA A 54 7.43 -24.51 -12.97
C ALA A 54 8.33 -25.71 -13.32
N VAL A 55 8.24 -26.80 -12.55
CA VAL A 55 9.05 -27.99 -12.78
C VAL A 55 8.48 -28.85 -13.91
N ALA A 56 7.20 -29.19 -13.86
CA ALA A 56 6.60 -30.19 -14.75
C ALA A 56 6.29 -29.65 -16.15
N PHE A 57 5.83 -28.40 -16.26
CA PHE A 57 5.43 -27.81 -17.54
C PHE A 57 6.53 -26.93 -18.13
N TYR A 58 7.17 -26.10 -17.30
CA TYR A 58 8.22 -25.20 -17.77
C TYR A 58 9.60 -25.87 -17.81
N GLY A 59 9.77 -27.05 -17.20
CA GLY A 59 11.04 -27.77 -17.20
C GLY A 59 12.13 -27.10 -16.36
N MET A 60 11.74 -26.23 -15.41
CA MET A 60 12.68 -25.57 -14.51
C MET A 60 13.32 -26.62 -13.58
N PRO A 61 14.65 -26.64 -13.42
CA PRO A 61 15.30 -27.55 -12.49
C PRO A 61 14.79 -27.37 -11.06
N VAL A 62 14.46 -28.47 -10.38
CA VAL A 62 13.86 -28.49 -9.03
C VAL A 62 14.63 -27.61 -8.04
N PHE A 63 15.96 -27.68 -8.07
CA PHE A 63 16.81 -26.89 -7.17
C PHE A 63 16.71 -25.38 -7.43
N MET A 64 16.64 -24.96 -8.70
CA MET A 64 16.46 -23.54 -9.05
C MET A 64 15.06 -23.06 -8.67
N ALA A 65 14.03 -23.89 -8.85
CA ALA A 65 12.66 -23.57 -8.45
C ALA A 65 12.57 -23.37 -6.91
N LEU A 66 13.17 -24.28 -6.13
CA LEU A 66 13.25 -24.15 -4.68
C LEU A 66 14.03 -22.88 -4.27
N ALA A 67 15.17 -22.63 -4.93
CA ALA A 67 15.97 -21.44 -4.68
C ALA A 67 15.19 -20.15 -4.99
N ALA A 68 14.38 -20.11 -6.05
CA ALA A 68 13.51 -18.98 -6.38
C ALA A 68 12.43 -18.74 -5.31
N CYS A 69 11.81 -19.81 -4.79
CA CYS A 69 10.87 -19.70 -3.67
C CYS A 69 11.53 -19.15 -2.42
N LEU A 70 12.68 -19.70 -2.02
CA LEU A 70 13.43 -19.27 -0.84
C LEU A 70 13.92 -17.83 -0.98
N TYR A 71 14.36 -17.45 -2.18
CA TYR A 71 14.80 -16.10 -2.49
C TYR A 71 13.65 -15.09 -2.33
N GLY A 72 12.47 -15.38 -2.90
CA GLY A 72 11.28 -14.56 -2.71
C GLY A 72 10.83 -14.50 -1.24
N PHE A 73 10.81 -15.64 -0.55
CA PHE A 73 10.47 -15.70 0.88
C PHE A 73 11.42 -14.85 1.73
N ALA A 74 12.72 -14.90 1.44
CA ALA A 74 13.74 -14.09 2.11
C ALA A 74 13.50 -12.58 1.92
N TYR A 75 13.09 -12.16 0.72
CA TYR A 75 12.67 -10.76 0.47
C TYR A 75 11.44 -10.35 1.31
N GLY A 76 10.52 -11.30 1.54
CA GLY A 76 9.35 -11.07 2.39
C GLY A 76 9.75 -10.82 3.85
N LEU A 77 10.74 -11.56 4.34
CA LEU A 77 11.30 -11.35 5.68
C LEU A 77 12.14 -10.07 5.76
N TRP A 78 13.00 -9.82 4.78
CA TRP A 78 13.87 -8.66 4.73
C TRP A 78 13.87 -8.02 3.34
N PRO A 79 13.61 -6.70 3.21
CA PRO A 79 13.41 -5.73 4.29
C PRO A 79 11.96 -5.57 4.75
N ILE A 80 10.99 -6.22 4.09
CA ILE A 80 9.57 -5.86 4.23
C ILE A 80 9.06 -6.10 5.64
N SER A 81 9.20 -7.33 6.17
CA SER A 81 8.70 -7.64 7.51
C SER A 81 9.42 -6.84 8.59
N TRP A 82 10.70 -6.48 8.37
CA TRP A 82 11.45 -5.62 9.28
C TRP A 82 10.84 -4.21 9.40
N ILE A 83 10.42 -3.62 8.27
CA ILE A 83 9.70 -2.34 8.25
C ILE A 83 8.38 -2.44 9.02
N ILE A 84 7.58 -3.49 8.78
CA ILE A 84 6.27 -3.69 9.43
C ILE A 84 6.42 -3.83 10.94
N ILE A 85 7.38 -4.62 11.41
CA ILE A 85 7.62 -4.84 12.84
C ILE A 85 7.91 -3.50 13.52
N GLY A 86 8.81 -2.69 12.96
CA GLY A 86 9.13 -1.37 13.51
C GLY A 86 7.92 -0.44 13.54
N ALA A 87 7.16 -0.38 12.44
CA ALA A 87 6.04 0.55 12.29
C ALA A 87 4.90 0.21 13.26
N VAL A 88 4.51 -1.07 13.32
CA VAL A 88 3.45 -1.55 14.23
C VAL A 88 3.90 -1.45 15.69
N PHE A 89 5.18 -1.69 15.99
CA PHE A 89 5.71 -1.46 17.33
C PHE A 89 5.56 0.00 17.76
N LEU A 90 5.98 0.96 16.92
CA LEU A 90 5.85 2.38 17.20
C LEU A 90 4.38 2.80 17.37
N TYR A 91 3.50 2.33 16.49
CA TYR A 91 2.05 2.53 16.62
C TYR A 91 1.52 2.02 17.97
N LYS A 92 1.88 0.79 18.37
CA LYS A 92 1.45 0.23 19.66
C LYS A 92 2.02 0.96 20.86
N VAL A 93 3.23 1.52 20.76
CA VAL A 93 3.79 2.41 21.79
C VAL A 93 2.88 3.63 21.96
N SER A 94 2.48 4.29 20.86
CA SER A 94 1.56 5.43 20.91
C SER A 94 0.20 5.09 21.52
N VAL A 95 -0.34 3.89 21.23
CA VAL A 95 -1.61 3.41 21.80
C VAL A 95 -1.45 3.11 23.30
N ARG A 96 -0.47 2.30 23.70
CA ARG A 96 -0.30 1.87 25.11
C ARG A 96 0.11 2.98 26.06
N THR A 97 0.67 4.07 25.55
CA THR A 97 1.03 5.26 26.32
C THR A 97 -0.12 6.29 26.39
N GLY A 98 -1.29 5.96 25.83
CA GLY A 98 -2.48 6.83 25.80
C GLY A 98 -2.34 8.06 24.89
N GLN A 99 -1.23 8.19 24.16
CA GLN A 99 -1.01 9.32 23.27
C GLN A 99 -1.95 9.30 22.07
N PHE A 100 -2.30 8.11 21.59
CA PHE A 100 -3.22 7.95 20.47
C PHE A 100 -4.61 8.53 20.74
N ASP A 101 -5.11 8.41 21.97
CA ASP A 101 -6.42 8.97 22.35
C ASP A 101 -6.38 10.50 22.33
N ILE A 102 -5.28 11.11 22.78
CA ILE A 102 -5.07 12.57 22.69
C ILE A 102 -5.10 13.02 21.23
N ILE A 103 -4.43 12.28 20.33
CA ILE A 103 -4.47 12.55 18.89
C ILE A 103 -5.92 12.53 18.38
N ARG A 104 -6.66 11.45 18.67
CA ARG A 104 -8.06 11.26 18.27
C ARG A 104 -8.93 12.45 18.71
N HIS A 105 -8.84 12.83 19.98
CA HIS A 105 -9.63 13.93 20.54
C HIS A 105 -9.26 15.29 19.93
N SER A 106 -7.97 15.55 19.72
CA SER A 106 -7.49 16.82 19.16
C SER A 106 -8.05 17.11 17.75
N ILE A 107 -8.37 16.06 16.99
CA ILE A 107 -8.91 16.17 15.63
C ILE A 107 -10.43 16.41 15.67
N SER A 108 -11.16 15.73 16.55
CA SER A 108 -12.62 15.84 16.65
C SER A 108 -13.13 17.23 17.03
N THR A 109 -12.33 18.03 17.73
CA THR A 109 -12.75 19.33 18.27
C THR A 109 -12.44 20.52 17.37
N VAL A 110 -11.87 20.30 16.17
CA VAL A 110 -11.40 21.38 15.28
C VAL A 110 -12.55 22.16 14.64
N SER A 111 -13.65 21.49 14.28
CA SER A 111 -14.79 22.11 13.61
C SER A 111 -16.11 21.47 14.04
N GLU A 112 -17.17 22.26 14.02
CA GLU A 112 -18.55 21.81 14.23
C GLU A 112 -19.24 21.37 12.93
N ASP A 113 -18.65 21.67 11.77
CA ASP A 113 -19.19 21.28 10.47
C ASP A 113 -18.74 19.85 10.14
N GLN A 114 -19.71 18.94 9.99
CA GLN A 114 -19.41 17.53 9.75
C GLN A 114 -18.68 17.32 8.41
N ARG A 115 -18.87 18.17 7.39
CA ARG A 115 -18.11 18.05 6.12
C ARG A 115 -16.61 18.29 6.35
N ILE A 116 -16.26 19.20 7.25
CA ILE A 116 -14.86 19.47 7.62
C ILE A 116 -14.31 18.36 8.50
N GLN A 117 -15.11 17.86 9.46
CA GLN A 117 -14.73 16.71 10.29
C GLN A 117 -14.45 15.48 9.42
N LEU A 118 -15.22 15.26 8.36
CA LEU A 118 -14.98 14.19 7.39
C LEU A 118 -13.59 14.29 6.73
N LEU A 119 -13.20 15.49 6.28
CA LEU A 119 -11.89 15.72 5.67
C LEU A 119 -10.74 15.51 6.67
N LEU A 120 -10.93 15.92 7.93
CA LEU A 120 -9.93 15.74 8.98
C LEU A 120 -9.80 14.29 9.41
N VAL A 121 -10.93 13.59 9.59
CA VAL A 121 -10.98 12.24 10.15
C VAL A 121 -10.80 11.18 9.08
N ALA A 122 -11.68 11.09 8.08
CA ALA A 122 -11.63 10.00 7.11
C ALA A 122 -10.49 10.19 6.11
N PHE A 123 -10.31 11.41 5.60
CA PHE A 123 -9.30 11.68 4.57
C PHE A 123 -7.91 11.85 5.16
N ALA A 124 -7.67 12.86 5.99
CA ALA A 124 -6.33 13.15 6.48
C ALA A 124 -5.87 12.16 7.58
N PHE A 125 -6.61 12.05 8.69
CA PHE A 125 -6.23 11.12 9.77
C PHE A 125 -6.29 9.66 9.32
N GLY A 126 -7.29 9.29 8.52
CA GLY A 126 -7.37 7.96 7.89
C GLY A 126 -6.15 7.65 7.03
N ALA A 127 -5.72 8.57 6.16
CA ALA A 127 -4.50 8.40 5.38
C ALA A 127 -3.25 8.26 6.25
N PHE A 128 -3.14 9.04 7.33
CA PHE A 128 -2.04 8.91 8.28
C PHE A 128 -1.99 7.52 8.93
N LEU A 129 -3.15 6.97 9.32
CA LEU A 129 -3.22 5.61 9.86
C LEU A 129 -2.89 4.56 8.80
N GLU A 130 -3.28 4.78 7.54
CA GLU A 130 -2.94 3.87 6.43
C GLU A 130 -1.44 3.83 6.19
N GLY A 131 -0.78 4.99 6.19
CA GLY A 131 0.68 5.09 6.14
C GLY A 131 1.36 4.42 7.33
N ALA A 132 0.88 4.65 8.56
CA ALA A 132 1.56 4.24 9.79
C ALA A 132 1.31 2.77 10.20
N ALA A 133 0.08 2.30 10.05
CA ALA A 133 -0.37 0.98 10.50
C ALA A 133 -0.80 0.09 9.33
N GLY A 134 -1.63 0.59 8.42
CA GLY A 134 -2.21 -0.19 7.33
C GLY A 134 -3.17 -1.31 7.81
N PHE A 135 -3.35 -2.35 6.99
CA PHE A 135 -4.11 -3.58 7.32
C PHE A 135 -5.58 -3.38 7.77
N GLY A 136 -6.24 -2.31 7.31
CA GLY A 136 -7.65 -2.05 7.60
C GLY A 136 -7.92 -1.39 8.96
N ALA A 137 -6.93 -1.29 9.85
CA ALA A 137 -7.02 -0.48 11.07
C ALA A 137 -7.46 0.98 10.81
N PRO A 138 -7.01 1.67 9.74
CA PRO A 138 -7.42 3.05 9.44
C PRO A 138 -8.93 3.18 9.26
N VAL A 139 -9.50 2.29 8.44
CA VAL A 139 -10.92 2.29 8.12
C VAL A 139 -11.72 2.00 9.39
N ALA A 140 -11.35 1.00 10.19
CA ALA A 140 -12.05 0.69 11.43
C ALA A 140 -12.08 1.88 12.42
N ILE A 141 -10.91 2.47 12.69
CA ILE A 141 -10.76 3.54 13.68
C ILE A 141 -11.50 4.80 13.24
N THR A 142 -11.30 5.22 11.98
CA THR A 142 -11.95 6.44 11.46
C THR A 142 -13.45 6.28 11.32
N THR A 143 -13.93 5.09 10.94
CA THR A 143 -15.36 4.77 10.87
C THR A 143 -16.01 4.90 12.25
N ALA A 144 -15.44 4.28 13.28
CA ALA A 144 -15.93 4.39 14.65
C ALA A 144 -15.87 5.84 15.18
N LEU A 145 -14.84 6.61 14.81
CA LEU A 145 -14.74 8.02 15.17
C LEU A 145 -15.82 8.87 14.50
N LEU A 146 -16.07 8.70 13.20
CA LEU A 146 -17.13 9.43 12.50
C LEU A 146 -18.51 9.12 13.06
N VAL A 147 -18.81 7.86 13.39
CA VAL A 147 -20.07 7.52 14.06
C VAL A 147 -20.20 8.21 15.41
N GLY A 148 -19.12 8.26 16.20
CA GLY A 148 -19.07 9.04 17.43
C GLY A 148 -19.26 10.55 17.24
N LEU A 149 -19.03 11.08 16.03
CA LEU A 149 -19.29 12.48 15.66
C LEU A 149 -20.70 12.70 15.07
N GLY A 150 -21.56 11.67 15.11
CA GLY A 150 -22.96 11.76 14.66
C GLY A 150 -23.17 11.48 13.17
N PHE A 151 -22.23 10.82 12.49
CA PHE A 151 -22.46 10.32 11.14
C PHE A 151 -23.30 9.05 11.16
N PRO A 152 -24.24 8.86 10.22
CA PRO A 152 -24.93 7.59 10.05
C PRO A 152 -23.91 6.44 9.83
N PRO A 153 -24.02 5.29 10.52
CA PRO A 153 -23.02 4.21 10.47
C PRO A 153 -22.62 3.76 9.06
N ILE A 154 -23.60 3.57 8.17
CA ILE A 154 -23.35 3.14 6.79
C ILE A 154 -22.58 4.21 6.00
N TYR A 155 -22.89 5.49 6.21
CA TYR A 155 -22.19 6.61 5.59
C TYR A 155 -20.77 6.72 6.12
N ALA A 156 -20.56 6.65 7.44
CA ALA A 156 -19.24 6.69 8.05
C ALA A 156 -18.32 5.61 7.47
N ALA A 157 -18.79 4.36 7.45
CA ALA A 157 -18.04 3.23 6.91
C ALA A 157 -17.74 3.39 5.40
N GLY A 158 -18.75 3.74 4.61
CA GLY A 158 -18.59 3.93 3.16
C GLY A 158 -17.65 5.09 2.80
N LEU A 159 -17.74 6.22 3.50
CA LEU A 159 -16.88 7.38 3.29
C LEU A 159 -15.43 7.10 3.69
N CYS A 160 -15.19 6.39 4.79
CA CYS A 160 -13.85 5.96 5.19
C CYS A 160 -13.22 4.99 4.18
N LEU A 161 -14.01 4.09 3.60
CA LEU A 161 -13.54 3.21 2.51
C LEU A 161 -13.14 4.01 1.26
N ILE A 162 -13.96 4.98 0.84
CA ILE A 162 -13.65 5.85 -0.31
C ILE A 162 -12.42 6.71 -0.04
N ALA A 163 -12.32 7.29 1.15
CA ALA A 163 -11.21 8.15 1.54
C ALA A 163 -9.85 7.42 1.46
N ASN A 164 -9.83 6.12 1.71
CA ASN A 164 -8.63 5.29 1.67
C ASN A 164 -8.06 5.07 0.25
N ALA A 165 -8.76 5.52 -0.80
CA ALA A 165 -8.29 5.41 -2.19
C ALA A 165 -7.03 6.26 -2.48
N ALA A 166 -6.89 7.41 -1.82
CA ALA A 166 -5.76 8.32 -2.01
C ALA A 166 -4.44 7.83 -1.36
N PRO A 167 -4.45 7.29 -0.12
CA PRO A 167 -3.25 6.78 0.55
C PRO A 167 -2.98 5.26 0.37
N GLY A 168 -3.87 4.49 -0.28
CA GLY A 168 -3.71 3.03 -0.33
C GLY A 168 -2.36 2.56 -0.94
N ALA A 169 -1.80 3.36 -1.85
CA ALA A 169 -0.59 3.02 -2.58
C ALA A 169 0.71 3.09 -1.76
N PHE A 170 0.84 4.04 -0.80
CA PHE A 170 2.01 4.09 0.10
C PHE A 170 1.67 3.65 1.53
N GLY A 171 0.58 2.90 1.68
CA GLY A 171 0.19 2.29 2.96
C GLY A 171 1.29 1.41 3.56
N ALA A 172 1.26 1.29 4.89
CA ALA A 172 2.25 0.56 5.69
C ALA A 172 3.70 0.94 5.32
N MET A 173 4.02 2.24 5.36
CA MET A 173 5.35 2.77 5.06
C MET A 173 5.85 2.44 3.64
N GLY A 174 4.99 2.56 2.62
CA GLY A 174 5.39 2.41 1.22
C GLY A 174 5.58 0.97 0.73
N ILE A 175 5.23 -0.03 1.54
CA ILE A 175 5.46 -1.44 1.23
C ILE A 175 4.88 -1.86 -0.13
N PRO A 176 3.66 -1.46 -0.54
CA PRO A 176 3.14 -1.82 -1.85
C PRO A 176 4.08 -1.40 -2.98
N VAL A 177 4.58 -0.17 -2.96
CA VAL A 177 5.54 0.33 -3.96
C VAL A 177 6.88 -0.39 -3.88
N ILE A 178 7.39 -0.63 -2.67
CA ILE A 178 8.65 -1.37 -2.45
C ILE A 178 8.56 -2.77 -3.04
N VAL A 179 7.46 -3.49 -2.77
CA VAL A 179 7.22 -4.83 -3.32
C VAL A 179 7.09 -4.80 -4.83
N GLY A 180 6.31 -3.86 -5.37
CA GLY A 180 6.15 -3.70 -6.81
C GLY A 180 7.49 -3.49 -7.52
N ALA A 181 8.38 -2.68 -6.95
CA ALA A 181 9.72 -2.48 -7.48
C ALA A 181 10.60 -3.73 -7.34
N GLN A 182 10.56 -4.40 -6.20
CA GLN A 182 11.38 -5.58 -5.93
C GLN A 182 11.08 -6.75 -6.87
N VAL A 183 9.80 -7.01 -7.18
CA VAL A 183 9.44 -8.14 -8.06
C VAL A 183 9.95 -7.96 -9.50
N ILE A 184 10.24 -6.72 -9.91
CA ILE A 184 10.80 -6.41 -11.23
C ILE A 184 12.30 -6.08 -11.19
N GLY A 185 12.90 -6.05 -10.00
CA GLY A 185 14.30 -5.66 -9.82
C GLY A 185 14.57 -4.17 -10.04
N ALA A 186 13.56 -3.31 -9.89
CA ALA A 186 13.68 -1.87 -9.99
C ALA A 186 13.95 -1.22 -8.63
N GLU A 187 14.43 0.02 -8.63
CA GLU A 187 14.52 0.81 -7.40
C GLU A 187 13.13 1.29 -6.94
N PRO A 188 12.76 1.11 -5.66
CA PRO A 188 11.47 1.57 -5.13
C PRO A 188 11.18 3.06 -5.37
N TYR A 189 12.23 3.88 -5.36
CA TYR A 189 12.15 5.30 -5.65
C TYR A 189 11.56 5.56 -7.04
N MET A 190 12.01 4.85 -8.08
CA MET A 190 11.56 5.05 -9.45
C MET A 190 10.07 4.77 -9.63
N VAL A 191 9.59 3.65 -9.07
CA VAL A 191 8.17 3.29 -9.09
C VAL A 191 7.34 4.30 -8.29
N GLY A 192 7.83 4.72 -7.12
CA GLY A 192 7.15 5.71 -6.27
C GLY A 192 6.89 7.04 -6.98
N ARG A 193 7.83 7.52 -7.80
CA ARG A 193 7.62 8.75 -8.60
C ARG A 193 6.47 8.59 -9.60
N LEU A 194 6.38 7.43 -10.27
CA LEU A 194 5.33 7.16 -11.26
C LEU A 194 3.97 6.93 -10.61
N VAL A 195 3.95 6.43 -9.36
CA VAL A 195 2.72 6.31 -8.55
C VAL A 195 2.16 7.70 -8.22
N VAL A 196 2.98 8.64 -7.74
CA VAL A 196 2.46 9.99 -7.38
C VAL A 196 1.99 10.80 -8.59
N MET A 197 2.57 10.60 -9.76
CA MET A 197 2.08 11.22 -11.01
C MET A 197 0.64 10.82 -11.32
N GLN A 198 0.23 9.63 -10.91
CA GLN A 198 -1.14 9.15 -11.06
C GLN A 198 -2.02 9.53 -9.86
N LEU A 199 -1.48 9.50 -8.64
CA LEU A 199 -2.25 9.83 -7.44
C LEU A 199 -2.52 11.32 -7.25
N ILE A 200 -1.74 12.22 -7.83
CA ILE A 200 -1.92 13.67 -7.62
C ILE A 200 -3.35 14.12 -7.96
N VAL A 201 -3.94 13.57 -9.02
CA VAL A 201 -5.33 13.84 -9.41
C VAL A 201 -6.30 13.18 -8.44
N ILE A 202 -6.04 11.92 -8.05
CA ILE A 202 -6.88 11.18 -7.10
C ILE A 202 -6.93 11.89 -5.74
N GLY A 203 -5.79 12.31 -5.21
CA GLY A 203 -5.69 13.04 -3.93
C GLY A 203 -6.46 14.36 -3.93
N ILE A 204 -6.58 15.03 -5.08
CA ILE A 204 -7.40 16.24 -5.21
C ILE A 204 -8.88 15.87 -5.36
N VAL A 205 -9.23 14.88 -6.18
CA VAL A 205 -10.62 14.52 -6.50
C VAL A 205 -11.34 13.88 -5.31
N ILE A 206 -10.67 13.07 -4.49
CA ILE A 206 -11.30 12.32 -3.39
C ILE A 206 -11.99 13.25 -2.37
N PRO A 207 -11.37 14.32 -1.85
CA PRO A 207 -12.05 15.28 -0.97
C PRO A 207 -13.34 15.87 -1.55
N PHE A 208 -13.35 16.21 -2.86
CA PHE A 208 -14.55 16.71 -3.53
C PHE A 208 -15.63 15.63 -3.61
N TRP A 209 -15.23 14.39 -3.91
CA TRP A 209 -16.14 13.26 -3.96
C TRP A 209 -16.78 12.99 -2.59
N LEU A 210 -15.98 12.99 -1.52
CA LEU A 210 -16.44 12.76 -0.15
C LEU A 210 -17.51 13.77 0.27
N VAL A 211 -17.27 15.07 0.04
CA VAL A 211 -18.28 16.09 0.37
C VAL A 211 -19.48 16.02 -0.57
N GLY A 212 -19.28 15.71 -1.85
CA GLY A 212 -20.36 15.51 -2.81
C GLY A 212 -21.31 14.37 -2.43
N VAL A 213 -20.81 13.29 -1.83
CA VAL A 213 -21.63 12.18 -1.33
C VAL A 213 -22.43 12.58 -0.09
N VAL A 214 -21.91 13.49 0.75
CA VAL A 214 -22.56 13.93 2.00
C VAL A 214 -23.63 15.01 1.79
N ASP A 215 -23.31 16.07 1.03
CA ASP A 215 -24.17 17.28 0.93
C ASP A 215 -24.31 17.76 -0.52
N GLY A 216 -24.03 16.89 -1.50
CA GLY A 216 -24.22 17.15 -2.92
C GLY A 216 -23.38 18.30 -3.47
N LEU A 217 -23.83 18.85 -4.61
CA LEU A 217 -23.20 20.02 -5.25
C LEU A 217 -23.25 21.27 -4.39
N ARG A 218 -24.26 21.38 -3.52
CA ARG A 218 -24.39 22.49 -2.57
C ARG A 218 -23.26 22.46 -1.55
N GLY A 219 -23.00 21.31 -0.94
CA GLY A 219 -21.91 21.13 0.01
C GLY A 219 -20.55 21.45 -0.61
N ILE A 220 -20.32 20.98 -1.84
CA ILE A 220 -19.12 21.36 -2.60
C ILE A 220 -19.05 22.87 -2.79
N ARG A 221 -20.10 23.53 -3.28
CA ARG A 221 -20.09 24.99 -3.50
C ARG A 221 -19.85 25.79 -2.21
N GLU A 222 -20.40 25.34 -1.08
CA GLU A 222 -20.23 26.02 0.21
C GLU A 222 -18.85 25.77 0.84
N THR A 223 -18.17 24.67 0.50
CA THR A 223 -16.92 24.26 1.16
C THR A 223 -15.73 24.03 0.21
N TRP A 224 -15.86 24.35 -1.08
CA TRP A 224 -14.80 24.16 -2.08
C TRP A 224 -13.43 24.73 -1.67
N PRO A 225 -13.32 25.87 -0.94
CA PRO A 225 -12.00 26.37 -0.56
C PRO A 225 -11.28 25.42 0.38
N VAL A 226 -11.95 24.91 1.43
CA VAL A 226 -11.34 23.96 2.38
C VAL A 226 -11.16 22.58 1.76
N ILE A 227 -12.05 22.14 0.87
CA ILE A 227 -11.88 20.89 0.11
C ILE A 227 -10.61 20.96 -0.75
N LEU A 228 -10.43 22.07 -1.48
CA LEU A 228 -9.26 22.27 -2.32
C LEU A 228 -7.99 22.35 -1.48
N VAL A 229 -8.01 23.04 -0.33
CA VAL A 229 -6.88 23.05 0.60
C VAL A 229 -6.55 21.63 1.06
N ALA A 230 -7.55 20.83 1.44
CA ALA A 230 -7.33 19.45 1.87
C ALA A 230 -6.69 18.61 0.75
N GLY A 231 -7.27 18.60 -0.44
CA GLY A 231 -6.79 17.80 -1.57
C GLY A 231 -5.45 18.27 -2.12
N ALA A 232 -5.25 19.59 -2.29
CA ALA A 232 -4.02 20.15 -2.83
C ALA A 232 -2.85 19.97 -1.86
N THR A 233 -3.04 20.25 -0.56
CA THR A 233 -1.97 20.02 0.43
C THR A 233 -1.59 18.56 0.50
N PHE A 234 -2.57 17.66 0.53
CA PHE A 234 -2.31 16.22 0.54
C PHE A 234 -1.53 15.80 -0.72
N ALA A 235 -2.07 16.08 -1.91
CA ALA A 235 -1.51 15.62 -3.17
C ALA A 235 -0.12 16.21 -3.44
N ILE A 236 0.09 17.51 -3.18
CA ILE A 236 1.38 18.17 -3.37
C ILE A 236 2.41 17.62 -2.39
N THR A 237 2.07 17.52 -1.09
CA THR A 237 3.01 17.01 -0.09
C THR A 237 3.32 15.53 -0.30
N GLN A 238 2.34 14.71 -0.69
CA GLN A 238 2.54 13.30 -1.03
C GLN A 238 3.51 13.19 -2.22
N THR A 239 3.30 14.00 -3.26
CA THR A 239 4.17 14.08 -4.42
C THR A 239 5.60 14.49 -4.05
N LEU A 240 5.77 15.62 -3.36
CA LEU A 240 7.10 16.11 -2.96
C LEU A 240 7.84 15.11 -2.08
N THR A 241 7.14 14.46 -1.16
CA THR A 241 7.73 13.44 -0.28
C THR A 241 8.22 12.24 -1.08
N ALA A 242 7.40 11.72 -2.00
CA ALA A 242 7.80 10.59 -2.84
C ALA A 242 8.97 10.95 -3.78
N LEU A 243 9.00 12.18 -4.30
CA LEU A 243 10.04 12.66 -5.19
C LEU A 243 11.37 12.96 -4.46
N VAL A 244 11.35 13.40 -3.20
CA VAL A 244 12.57 13.83 -2.50
C VAL A 244 13.11 12.74 -1.57
N ILE A 245 12.22 12.05 -0.86
CA ILE A 245 12.58 11.11 0.21
C ILE A 245 12.49 9.67 -0.31
N GLY A 246 11.35 9.30 -0.89
CA GLY A 246 11.05 7.93 -1.31
C GLY A 246 9.65 7.48 -0.92
N PRO A 247 9.30 6.21 -1.17
CA PRO A 247 7.95 5.70 -0.98
C PRO A 247 7.53 5.53 0.49
N GLU A 248 8.42 5.68 1.47
CA GLU A 248 8.15 5.26 2.85
C GLU A 248 7.36 6.28 3.68
N LEU A 249 7.52 7.57 3.39
CA LEU A 249 6.90 8.67 4.13
C LEU A 249 5.74 9.44 3.46
N PRO A 250 5.36 9.27 2.16
CA PRO A 250 4.30 10.06 1.54
C PRO A 250 3.00 10.09 2.33
N ASP A 251 2.51 8.93 2.76
CA ASP A 251 1.24 8.80 3.52
C ASP A 251 1.40 8.99 5.03
N ILE A 252 2.56 9.48 5.47
CA ILE A 252 2.75 10.01 6.83
C ILE A 252 2.78 11.54 6.77
N ILE A 253 3.65 12.10 5.93
CA ILE A 253 3.90 13.55 5.89
C ILE A 253 2.71 14.28 5.26
N ALA A 254 2.17 13.78 4.14
CA ALA A 254 1.03 14.43 3.47
C ALA A 254 -0.18 14.61 4.38
N PRO A 255 -0.69 13.57 5.06
CA PRO A 255 -1.82 13.76 5.95
C PRO A 255 -1.52 14.61 7.18
N LEU A 256 -0.29 14.56 7.74
CA LEU A 256 0.12 15.46 8.83
C LEU A 256 0.06 16.92 8.40
N VAL A 257 0.61 17.24 7.23
CA VAL A 257 0.55 18.60 6.67
C VAL A 257 -0.89 19.01 6.41
N THR A 258 -1.72 18.13 5.86
CA THR A 258 -3.16 18.40 5.64
C THR A 258 -3.93 18.63 6.93
N MET A 259 -3.67 17.83 7.98
CA MET A 259 -4.29 17.98 9.31
C MET A 259 -3.92 19.31 9.99
N VAL A 260 -2.77 19.91 9.67
CA VAL A 260 -2.38 21.25 10.15
C VAL A 260 -2.95 22.33 9.24
N ALA A 261 -2.90 22.14 7.92
CA ALA A 261 -3.34 23.12 6.94
C ALA A 261 -4.84 23.45 7.06
N ILE A 262 -5.69 22.44 7.29
CA ILE A 262 -7.13 22.65 7.46
C ILE A 262 -7.44 23.59 8.64
N PRO A 263 -7.05 23.31 9.91
CA PRO A 263 -7.30 24.22 11.03
C PRO A 263 -6.70 25.62 10.84
N VAL A 264 -5.50 25.73 10.24
CA VAL A 264 -4.86 27.03 9.96
C VAL A 264 -5.70 27.82 8.96
N PHE A 265 -6.14 27.20 7.88
CA PHE A 265 -7.02 27.82 6.89
C PHE A 265 -8.36 28.25 7.51
N LEU A 266 -8.91 27.43 8.42
CA LEU A 266 -10.16 27.74 9.12
C LEU A 266 -10.10 28.96 10.06
N ARG A 267 -8.90 29.46 10.38
CA ARG A 267 -8.74 30.74 11.07
C ARG A 267 -9.09 31.93 10.19
N ILE A 268 -8.91 31.78 8.88
CA ILE A 268 -9.10 32.85 7.88
C ILE A 268 -10.45 32.69 7.19
N TRP A 269 -10.90 31.45 6.98
CA TRP A 269 -12.13 31.13 6.26
C TRP A 269 -13.04 30.23 7.10
N LYS A 270 -14.36 30.49 7.07
CA LYS A 270 -15.36 29.63 7.73
C LYS A 270 -16.51 29.35 6.75
N PRO A 271 -17.15 28.16 6.82
CA PRO A 271 -18.30 27.88 5.98
C PRO A 271 -19.45 28.82 6.34
N SER A 272 -20.22 29.25 5.33
CA SER A 272 -21.38 30.14 5.51
C SER A 272 -22.52 29.48 6.29
N ARG A 273 -22.62 28.15 6.21
CA ARG A 273 -23.57 27.31 6.93
C ARG A 273 -22.82 26.15 7.56
N ILE A 274 -23.12 25.85 8.82
CA ILE A 274 -22.66 24.62 9.47
C ILE A 274 -23.58 23.48 9.04
N PHE A 275 -23.02 22.47 8.37
CA PHE A 275 -23.74 21.24 8.02
C PHE A 275 -23.66 20.22 9.16
N ARG A 276 -24.82 19.65 9.51
CA ARG A 276 -24.96 18.48 10.38
C ARG A 276 -26.05 17.56 9.82
N PHE A 277 -25.88 16.25 9.92
CA PHE A 277 -26.92 15.28 9.61
C PHE A 277 -28.10 15.44 10.56
N GLU A 278 -29.31 15.42 10.00
CA GLU A 278 -30.57 15.37 10.76
C GLU A 278 -30.78 13.92 11.25
N THR A 279 -29.96 13.50 12.21
CA THR A 279 -30.19 12.24 12.92
C THR A 279 -31.14 12.56 14.08
N GLY A 280 -32.38 12.06 14.00
CA GLY A 280 -33.47 12.31 14.95
C GLY A 280 -33.25 11.75 16.37
N GLU A 281 -32.08 11.16 16.61
CA GLU A 281 -31.53 10.87 17.92
C GLU A 281 -30.27 11.72 18.00
N THR A 282 -30.23 12.76 18.81
CA THR A 282 -28.99 13.52 19.05
C THR A 282 -27.96 12.60 19.72
N PRO A 283 -26.93 12.09 19.04
CA PRO A 283 -25.79 11.49 19.72
C PRO A 283 -24.76 12.60 20.03
N ALA A 284 -25.04 13.85 19.63
CA ALA A 284 -24.16 15.00 19.82
C ALA A 284 -24.01 15.40 21.30
N ASP A 285 -24.90 14.91 22.17
CA ASP A 285 -24.78 14.99 23.63
C ASP A 285 -24.24 13.70 24.26
N ALA A 286 -23.90 12.67 23.47
CA ALA A 286 -23.03 11.61 23.95
C ALA A 286 -21.67 12.25 24.17
N VAL A 287 -21.47 12.67 25.42
CA VAL A 287 -20.31 13.32 26.01
C VAL A 287 -19.02 12.68 25.49
N VAL A 288 -18.54 13.11 24.32
CA VAL A 288 -17.09 13.22 24.14
C VAL A 288 -16.75 14.27 25.18
N GLU A 289 -16.29 13.83 26.35
CA GLU A 289 -15.73 14.73 27.35
C GLU A 289 -14.89 15.72 26.56
N LYS A 290 -15.23 17.02 26.66
CA LYS A 290 -14.42 18.10 26.09
C LYS A 290 -13.13 18.18 26.91
N ALA A 291 -12.33 17.12 26.87
CA ALA A 291 -10.97 17.11 27.34
C ALA A 291 -10.21 18.05 26.40
N THR A 292 -10.02 19.29 26.86
CA THR A 292 -9.23 20.28 26.15
C THR A 292 -7.76 20.00 26.46
N TYR A 293 -7.03 19.59 25.41
CA TYR A 293 -5.59 19.37 25.52
C TYR A 293 -4.84 20.65 25.18
N THR A 294 -3.81 20.95 25.97
CA THR A 294 -2.88 22.04 25.69
C THR A 294 -2.00 21.71 24.48
N ALA A 295 -1.50 22.74 23.78
CA ALA A 295 -0.61 22.53 22.63
C ALA A 295 0.62 21.64 22.93
N PRO A 296 1.28 21.75 24.11
CA PRO A 296 2.36 20.82 24.48
C PRO A 296 1.91 19.36 24.64
N GLN A 297 0.70 19.11 25.14
CA GLN A 297 0.16 17.75 25.23
C GLN A 297 -0.11 17.16 23.85
N ILE A 298 -0.67 17.96 22.93
CA ILE A 298 -0.88 17.54 21.54
C ILE A 298 0.46 17.25 20.87
N LEU A 299 1.44 18.15 21.00
CA LEU A 299 2.78 17.95 20.43
C LEU A 299 3.47 16.70 21.01
N ARG A 300 3.34 16.46 22.31
CA ARG A 300 3.83 15.25 22.96
C ARG A 300 3.13 14.01 22.41
N ALA A 301 1.83 14.07 22.17
CA ALA A 301 1.07 12.94 21.63
C ALA A 301 1.52 12.57 20.20
N TRP A 302 1.81 13.56 19.37
CA TRP A 302 2.34 13.37 18.01
C TRP A 302 3.83 13.00 17.96
N SER A 303 4.56 13.14 19.07
CA SER A 303 6.02 12.95 19.11
C SER A 303 6.51 11.62 18.53
N PRO A 304 5.86 10.45 18.69
CA PRO A 304 6.37 9.21 18.12
C PRO A 304 6.46 9.25 16.59
N PHE A 305 5.48 9.87 15.95
CA PHE A 305 5.43 9.98 14.49
C PHE A 305 6.31 11.10 13.94
N ILE A 306 6.52 12.16 14.74
CA ILE A 306 7.52 13.18 14.43
C ILE A 306 8.93 12.58 14.49
N ILE A 307 9.23 11.81 15.54
CA ILE A 307 10.51 11.08 15.69
C ILE A 307 10.69 10.11 14.52
N LEU A 308 9.67 9.30 14.21
CA LEU A 308 9.67 8.41 13.05
C LEU A 308 10.04 9.14 11.75
N THR A 309 9.34 10.24 11.47
CA THR A 309 9.55 11.03 10.26
C THR A 309 11.00 11.54 10.19
N ALA A 310 11.54 12.04 11.30
CA ALA A 310 12.92 12.53 11.36
C ALA A 310 13.94 11.41 11.09
N PHE A 311 13.78 10.24 11.73
CA PHE A 311 14.68 9.10 11.53
C PHE A 311 14.66 8.60 10.09
N VAL A 312 13.47 8.37 9.53
CA VAL A 312 13.34 7.89 8.15
C VAL A 312 13.86 8.93 7.15
N ALA A 313 13.60 10.22 7.37
CA ALA A 313 14.17 11.28 6.53
C ALA A 313 15.71 11.25 6.53
N VAL A 314 16.34 11.12 7.71
CA VAL A 314 17.80 11.00 7.82
C VAL A 314 18.32 9.73 7.12
N TRP A 315 17.60 8.61 7.22
CA TRP A 315 17.98 7.38 6.52
C TRP A 315 17.82 7.47 4.99
N SER A 316 16.90 8.33 4.53
CA SER A 316 16.55 8.44 3.12
C SER A 316 17.41 9.44 2.35
N ILE A 317 18.07 10.39 3.00
CA ILE A 317 18.94 11.38 2.32
C ILE A 317 20.19 10.76 1.70
N LYS A 318 20.60 11.29 0.54
CA LYS A 318 21.76 10.79 -0.22
C LYS A 318 23.06 10.70 0.60
N PRO A 319 23.44 11.70 1.44
CA PRO A 319 24.68 11.62 2.21
C PRO A 319 24.71 10.43 3.17
N PHE A 320 23.57 10.10 3.81
CA PHE A 320 23.49 8.95 4.70
C PHE A 320 23.58 7.64 3.93
N LYS A 321 22.84 7.50 2.83
CA LYS A 321 22.93 6.31 1.95
C LYS A 321 24.33 6.10 1.39
N ALA A 322 25.05 7.17 1.07
CA ALA A 322 26.41 7.11 0.55
C ALA A 322 27.41 6.49 1.55
N LEU A 323 27.13 6.54 2.86
CA LEU A 323 27.96 5.87 3.86
C LEU A 323 28.01 4.35 3.68
N PHE A 324 26.94 3.78 3.13
CA PHE A 324 26.73 2.34 2.96
C PHE A 324 26.74 1.91 1.49
N ALA A 325 27.05 2.84 0.57
CA ALA A 325 27.27 2.49 -0.83
C ALA A 325 28.59 1.72 -0.97
N ALA A 326 28.77 1.02 -2.09
CA ALA A 326 30.00 0.27 -2.36
C ALA A 326 31.23 1.19 -2.23
N GLY A 327 32.19 0.81 -1.37
CA GLY A 327 33.37 1.63 -1.07
C GLY A 327 33.14 2.79 -0.09
N GLY A 328 31.94 2.91 0.49
CA GLY A 328 31.63 3.85 1.56
C GLY A 328 32.19 3.41 2.93
N PRO A 329 32.29 4.32 3.91
CA PRO A 329 32.86 4.03 5.24
C PRO A 329 32.21 2.87 6.01
N LEU A 330 30.93 2.58 5.75
CA LEU A 330 30.12 1.59 6.43
C LEU A 330 29.62 0.47 5.51
N ASP A 331 30.21 0.33 4.31
CA ASP A 331 29.87 -0.74 3.34
C ASP A 331 29.99 -2.14 3.96
N TRP A 332 30.92 -2.34 4.91
CA TRP A 332 31.08 -3.60 5.64
C TRP A 332 29.85 -4.05 6.43
N THR A 333 28.89 -3.14 6.68
CA THR A 333 27.60 -3.46 7.34
C THR A 333 26.53 -3.97 6.35
N VAL A 334 26.81 -3.91 5.05
CA VAL A 334 25.93 -4.36 3.98
C VAL A 334 26.40 -5.72 3.46
N LEU A 335 25.61 -6.74 3.75
CA LEU A 335 25.87 -8.08 3.25
C LEU A 335 25.18 -8.28 1.90
N VAL A 336 25.96 -8.55 0.86
CA VAL A 336 25.46 -8.85 -0.49
C VAL A 336 25.60 -10.34 -0.75
N ILE A 337 24.47 -11.05 -0.74
CA ILE A 337 24.41 -12.50 -0.95
C ILE A 337 24.00 -12.78 -2.40
N ARG A 338 24.89 -13.37 -3.18
CA ARG A 338 24.51 -13.98 -4.47
C ARG A 338 23.74 -15.26 -4.17
N PHE A 339 22.44 -15.28 -4.45
CA PHE A 339 21.58 -16.32 -3.92
C PHE A 339 21.99 -17.71 -4.44
N PRO A 340 22.39 -18.64 -3.55
CA PRO A 340 22.89 -19.95 -3.96
C PRO A 340 21.87 -20.70 -4.80
N GLY A 341 22.29 -21.27 -5.92
CA GLY A 341 21.41 -22.06 -6.78
C GLY A 341 20.49 -21.28 -7.70
N LEU A 342 20.58 -19.94 -7.73
CA LEU A 342 19.73 -19.12 -8.59
C LEU A 342 20.48 -18.02 -9.34
N HIS A 343 21.43 -17.34 -8.67
CA HIS A 343 22.11 -16.17 -9.22
C HIS A 343 22.77 -16.45 -10.58
N ASN A 344 22.29 -15.77 -11.63
CA ASN A 344 22.78 -15.88 -13.02
C ASN A 344 22.70 -17.30 -13.63
N LEU A 345 21.96 -18.22 -13.00
CA LEU A 345 21.76 -19.57 -13.52
C LEU A 345 20.53 -19.67 -14.42
N VAL A 346 19.53 -18.80 -14.24
CA VAL A 346 18.38 -18.68 -15.14
C VAL A 346 18.72 -17.68 -16.24
N LEU A 347 18.50 -18.04 -17.50
CA LEU A 347 18.68 -17.18 -18.66
C LEU A 347 17.32 -16.70 -19.17
N LYS A 348 17.14 -15.39 -19.27
CA LYS A 348 16.03 -14.79 -20.02
C LYS A 348 16.27 -15.01 -21.51
N MET A 349 15.21 -15.28 -22.26
CA MET A 349 15.29 -15.63 -23.68
C MET A 349 14.47 -14.67 -24.55
N ALA A 350 14.61 -14.79 -25.87
CA ALA A 350 13.68 -14.13 -26.81
C ALA A 350 12.24 -14.64 -26.58
N PRO A 351 11.21 -13.81 -26.80
CA PRO A 351 11.25 -12.43 -27.32
C PRO A 351 11.45 -11.35 -26.24
N ILE A 352 11.72 -11.72 -24.97
CA ILE A 352 11.82 -10.76 -23.87
C ILE A 352 13.16 -10.02 -23.87
N VAL A 353 14.22 -10.74 -24.20
CA VAL A 353 15.56 -10.18 -24.42
C VAL A 353 16.05 -10.65 -25.78
N PRO A 354 16.79 -9.81 -26.53
CA PRO A 354 17.25 -10.17 -27.88
C PRO A 354 18.26 -11.31 -27.87
N SER A 355 19.04 -11.43 -26.80
CA SER A 355 20.03 -12.50 -26.61
C SER A 355 19.89 -13.13 -25.22
N PRO A 356 20.27 -14.42 -25.06
CA PRO A 356 20.22 -15.11 -23.77
C PRO A 356 20.97 -14.32 -22.69
N THR A 357 20.23 -13.80 -21.71
CA THR A 357 20.77 -12.88 -20.70
C THR A 357 20.61 -13.48 -19.30
N PRO A 358 21.68 -13.60 -18.49
CA PRO A 358 21.58 -14.10 -17.12
C PRO A 358 20.66 -13.25 -16.23
N TYR A 359 19.82 -13.92 -15.45
CA TYR A 359 18.93 -13.30 -14.48
C TYR A 359 19.59 -13.27 -13.09
N ALA A 360 19.95 -12.07 -12.64
CA ALA A 360 20.57 -11.85 -11.34
C ALA A 360 19.61 -12.09 -10.16
N ALA A 361 20.05 -12.92 -9.21
CA ALA A 361 19.45 -13.07 -7.89
C ALA A 361 20.44 -12.60 -6.82
N ILE A 362 20.32 -11.35 -6.37
CA ILE A 362 21.22 -10.72 -5.38
C ILE A 362 20.38 -10.28 -4.20
N PHE A 363 20.54 -10.97 -3.06
CA PHE A 363 19.87 -10.61 -1.82
C PHE A 363 20.76 -9.69 -1.01
N LYS A 364 20.33 -8.44 -0.81
CA LYS A 364 21.03 -7.44 0.00
C LYS A 364 20.43 -7.40 1.40
N VAL A 365 21.28 -7.55 2.42
CA VAL A 365 20.93 -7.41 3.83
C VAL A 365 21.71 -6.24 4.41
N ASP A 366 21.00 -5.18 4.75
CA ASP A 366 21.54 -3.87 5.07
C ASP A 366 21.16 -3.46 6.49
N PHE A 367 21.72 -4.17 7.47
CA PHE A 367 21.28 -4.13 8.88
C PHE A 367 21.16 -2.71 9.45
N VAL A 368 22.13 -1.84 9.16
CA VAL A 368 22.15 -0.48 9.70
C VAL A 368 21.40 0.49 8.81
N SER A 369 21.63 0.44 7.49
CA SER A 369 21.06 1.40 6.54
C SER A 369 19.62 1.11 6.13
N SER A 370 19.04 -0.02 6.53
CA SER A 370 17.65 -0.33 6.20
C SER A 370 16.70 0.66 6.87
N VAL A 371 15.63 1.00 6.14
CA VAL A 371 14.58 1.87 6.67
C VAL A 371 13.91 1.24 7.89
N GLY A 372 13.74 -0.08 7.93
CA GLY A 372 13.18 -0.77 9.09
C GLY A 372 13.99 -0.53 10.38
N THR A 373 15.32 -0.42 10.28
CA THR A 373 16.17 -0.07 11.43
C THR A 373 15.94 1.36 11.89
N ALA A 374 15.79 2.32 10.97
CA ALA A 374 15.42 3.70 11.32
C ALA A 374 14.10 3.75 12.10
N ILE A 375 13.09 3.00 11.63
CA ILE A 375 11.77 2.92 12.25
C ILE A 375 11.85 2.28 13.65
N LEU A 376 12.61 1.19 13.80
CA LEU A 376 12.80 0.54 15.09
C LEU A 376 13.49 1.48 16.08
N LEU A 377 14.55 2.18 15.65
CA LEU A 377 15.24 3.17 16.47
C LEU A 377 14.31 4.33 16.86
N ALA A 378 13.45 4.79 15.94
CA ALA A 378 12.41 5.76 16.25
C ALA A 378 11.43 5.23 17.32
N GLY A 379 11.05 3.96 17.26
CA GLY A 379 10.22 3.31 18.28
C GLY A 379 10.91 3.29 19.65
N VAL A 380 12.20 2.94 19.70
CA VAL A 380 13.00 2.98 20.94
C VAL A 380 13.10 4.39 21.49
N MET A 381 13.39 5.38 20.65
CA MET A 381 13.43 6.78 21.05
C MET A 381 12.07 7.28 21.54
N SER A 382 10.97 6.82 20.95
CA SER A 382 9.61 7.14 21.38
C SER A 382 9.30 6.56 22.76
N VAL A 383 9.72 5.31 23.03
CA VAL A 383 9.62 4.69 24.36
C VAL A 383 10.34 5.53 25.43
N LEU A 384 11.57 5.96 25.11
CA LEU A 384 12.37 6.81 26.01
C LEU A 384 11.71 8.17 26.23
N PHE A 385 11.30 8.84 25.16
CA PHE A 385 10.70 10.16 25.20
C PHE A 385 9.36 10.18 25.97
N LEU A 386 8.52 9.16 25.73
CA LEU A 386 7.23 9.02 26.42
C LEU A 386 7.36 8.44 27.84
N LYS A 387 8.57 8.03 28.24
CA LYS A 387 8.88 7.42 29.54
C LYS A 387 8.07 6.14 29.80
N MET A 388 7.86 5.34 28.77
CA MET A 388 7.20 4.04 28.88
C MET A 388 8.10 3.08 29.66
N ARG A 389 7.53 2.33 30.62
CA ARG A 389 8.31 1.39 31.43
C ARG A 389 8.97 0.33 30.54
N PRO A 390 10.25 -0.03 30.74
CA PRO A 390 10.95 -0.99 29.89
C PRO A 390 10.26 -2.34 29.77
N LYS A 391 9.66 -2.83 30.86
CA LYS A 391 8.88 -4.08 30.86
C LYS A 391 7.68 -3.99 29.91
N ASP A 392 6.95 -2.88 29.93
CA ASP A 392 5.81 -2.65 29.05
C ASP A 392 6.28 -2.54 27.60
N ALA A 393 7.43 -1.89 27.34
CA ALA A 393 8.01 -1.80 26.00
C ALA A 393 8.38 -3.17 25.43
N VAL A 394 9.04 -4.05 26.21
CA VAL A 394 9.38 -5.42 25.79
C VAL A 394 8.12 -6.26 25.56
N ALA A 395 7.13 -6.16 26.44
CA ALA A 395 5.84 -6.81 26.25
C ALA A 395 5.18 -6.34 24.95
N THR A 396 5.19 -5.04 24.68
CA THR A 396 4.64 -4.43 23.46
C THR A 396 5.33 -4.94 22.20
N PHE A 397 6.66 -5.00 22.20
CA PHE A 397 7.43 -5.57 21.09
C PHE A 397 7.13 -7.06 20.87
N THR A 398 7.03 -7.83 21.95
CA THR A 398 6.70 -9.26 21.89
C THR A 398 5.29 -9.48 21.33
N ASP A 399 4.32 -8.66 21.76
CA ASP A 399 2.96 -8.70 21.25
C ASP A 399 2.90 -8.31 19.77
N THR A 400 3.72 -7.36 19.32
CA THR A 400 3.90 -7.05 17.90
C THR A 400 4.37 -8.28 17.13
N LEU A 401 5.42 -8.98 17.57
CA LEU A 401 5.92 -10.18 16.89
C LEU A 401 4.88 -11.31 16.85
N ARG A 402 4.14 -11.52 17.93
CA ARG A 402 3.09 -12.57 18.01
C ARG A 402 1.93 -12.30 17.07
N GLU A 403 1.50 -11.05 16.96
CA GLU A 403 0.43 -10.63 16.06
C GLU A 403 0.87 -10.73 14.60
N LEU A 404 2.10 -10.31 14.30
CA LEU A 404 2.62 -10.27 12.94
C LEU A 404 3.12 -11.60 12.39
N LYS A 405 3.26 -12.65 13.20
CA LYS A 405 3.80 -13.96 12.74
C LYS A 405 3.09 -14.50 11.49
N THR A 406 1.76 -14.41 11.45
CA THR A 406 0.94 -14.94 10.36
C THR A 406 0.97 -14.02 9.14
N PRO A 407 0.80 -12.68 9.29
CA PRO A 407 1.04 -11.72 8.20
C PRO A 407 2.43 -11.85 7.56
N ILE A 408 3.49 -11.93 8.36
CA ILE A 408 4.88 -12.05 7.89
C ILE A 408 5.08 -13.30 7.05
N TYR A 409 4.60 -14.45 7.54
CA TYR A 409 4.65 -15.69 6.78
C TYR A 409 3.86 -15.60 5.46
N ALA A 410 2.68 -14.97 5.48
CA ALA A 410 1.88 -14.77 4.27
C ALA A 410 2.61 -13.91 3.24
N ILE A 411 3.23 -12.79 3.65
CA ILE A 411 4.05 -11.93 2.79
C ILE A 411 5.22 -12.72 2.19
N GLY A 412 5.91 -13.52 3.01
CA GLY A 412 6.96 -14.42 2.53
C GLY A 412 6.47 -15.37 1.45
N MET A 413 5.31 -16.01 1.63
CA MET A 413 4.75 -16.93 0.63
C MET A 413 4.29 -16.22 -0.64
N VAL A 414 3.71 -15.02 -0.51
CA VAL A 414 3.33 -14.20 -1.67
C VAL A 414 4.55 -13.83 -2.52
N LEU A 415 5.67 -13.45 -1.89
CA LEU A 415 6.90 -13.18 -2.64
C LEU A 415 7.58 -14.45 -3.15
N ALA A 416 7.51 -15.56 -2.41
CA ALA A 416 7.97 -16.85 -2.91
C ALA A 416 7.24 -17.24 -4.21
N PHE A 417 5.92 -17.03 -4.27
CA PHE A 417 5.12 -17.20 -5.48
C PHE A 417 5.60 -16.26 -6.59
N ALA A 418 5.67 -14.96 -6.31
CA ALA A 418 6.00 -13.94 -7.30
C ALA A 418 7.37 -14.19 -7.95
N PHE A 419 8.37 -14.48 -7.13
CA PHE A 419 9.72 -14.75 -7.60
C PHE A 419 9.77 -16.07 -8.37
N LEU A 420 9.14 -17.14 -7.89
CA LEU A 420 9.05 -18.39 -8.63
C LEU A 420 8.37 -18.19 -10.00
N ALA A 421 7.24 -17.48 -10.06
CA ALA A 421 6.52 -17.21 -11.30
C ALA A 421 7.37 -16.37 -12.28
N ASN A 422 8.15 -15.42 -11.79
CA ASN A 422 9.05 -14.61 -12.61
C ASN A 422 10.28 -15.39 -13.10
N TYR A 423 10.93 -16.17 -12.24
CA TYR A 423 12.12 -16.96 -12.59
C TYR A 423 11.78 -18.16 -13.46
N SER A 424 10.60 -18.76 -13.32
CA SER A 424 10.14 -19.86 -14.19
C SER A 424 9.64 -19.40 -15.56
N GLY A 425 9.37 -18.10 -15.76
CA GLY A 425 8.82 -17.57 -17.01
C GLY A 425 7.29 -17.63 -17.09
N LEU A 426 6.61 -18.10 -16.05
CA LEU A 426 5.15 -18.21 -15.97
C LEU A 426 4.46 -16.84 -16.04
N SER A 427 4.96 -15.84 -15.31
CA SER A 427 4.50 -14.44 -15.42
C SER A 427 4.72 -13.88 -16.83
N THR A 428 5.78 -14.31 -17.50
CA THR A 428 6.13 -13.86 -18.85
C THR A 428 5.21 -14.47 -19.91
N THR A 429 4.82 -15.73 -19.77
CA THR A 429 3.83 -16.36 -20.64
C THR A 429 2.52 -15.55 -20.66
N LEU A 430 2.00 -15.21 -19.49
CA LEU A 430 0.82 -14.35 -19.37
C LEU A 430 1.05 -12.97 -20.00
N ALA A 431 2.24 -12.40 -19.81
CA ALA A 431 2.59 -11.10 -20.37
C ALA A 431 2.56 -11.09 -21.90
N LEU A 432 3.05 -12.16 -22.54
CA LEU A 432 3.02 -12.29 -24.00
C LEU A 432 1.59 -12.38 -24.54
N VAL A 433 0.69 -13.08 -23.83
CA VAL A 433 -0.74 -13.10 -24.16
C VAL A 433 -1.34 -11.70 -24.05
N LEU A 434 -1.09 -11.00 -22.95
CA LEU A 434 -1.64 -9.65 -22.73
C LEU A 434 -1.06 -8.63 -23.70
N ALA A 435 0.20 -8.76 -24.10
CA ALA A 435 0.86 -7.87 -25.06
C ALA A 435 0.17 -7.88 -26.44
N MET A 436 -0.57 -8.93 -26.79
CA MET A 436 -1.37 -8.98 -28.01
C MET A 436 -2.48 -7.92 -28.05
N THR A 437 -2.89 -7.38 -26.88
CA THR A 437 -3.83 -6.26 -26.80
C THR A 437 -3.20 -4.90 -27.15
N LYS A 438 -1.87 -4.84 -27.35
CA LYS A 438 -1.10 -3.65 -27.76
C LYS A 438 -1.39 -2.45 -26.85
N GLY A 439 -1.52 -1.25 -27.44
CA GLY A 439 -1.72 0.00 -26.69
C GLY A 439 -2.97 0.02 -25.81
N ALA A 440 -3.98 -0.83 -26.09
CA ALA A 440 -5.17 -0.94 -25.25
C ALA A 440 -4.81 -1.42 -23.83
N PHE A 441 -3.75 -2.21 -23.66
CA PHE A 441 -3.32 -2.68 -22.35
C PHE A 441 -3.05 -1.54 -21.37
N THR A 442 -2.56 -0.39 -21.84
CA THR A 442 -2.25 0.77 -20.98
C THR A 442 -3.47 1.25 -20.19
N PHE A 443 -4.65 1.21 -20.81
CA PHE A 443 -5.91 1.59 -20.17
C PHE A 443 -6.40 0.52 -19.18
N PHE A 444 -6.22 -0.76 -19.52
CA PHE A 444 -6.65 -1.89 -18.69
C PHE A 444 -5.64 -2.28 -17.60
N ALA A 445 -4.40 -1.78 -17.65
CA ALA A 445 -3.34 -2.13 -16.72
C ALA A 445 -3.72 -1.87 -15.24
N PRO A 446 -4.30 -0.72 -14.87
CA PRO A 446 -4.76 -0.50 -13.49
C PRO A 446 -5.86 -1.48 -13.06
N LEU A 447 -6.66 -2.01 -13.99
CA LEU A 447 -7.75 -2.93 -13.66
C LEU A 447 -7.23 -4.28 -13.17
N LEU A 448 -6.04 -4.71 -13.58
CA LEU A 448 -5.39 -5.89 -12.96
C LEU A 448 -5.06 -5.62 -11.49
N GLY A 449 -4.52 -4.44 -11.21
CA GLY A 449 -4.26 -3.98 -9.85
C GLY A 449 -5.53 -3.94 -9.00
N TRP A 450 -6.58 -3.33 -9.56
CA TRP A 450 -7.91 -3.21 -8.99
C TRP A 450 -8.54 -4.57 -8.68
N LEU A 451 -8.51 -5.51 -9.62
CA LEU A 451 -9.00 -6.89 -9.41
C LEU A 451 -8.17 -7.61 -8.35
N GLY A 452 -6.85 -7.46 -8.39
CA GLY A 452 -5.95 -8.04 -7.41
C GLY A 452 -6.29 -7.57 -5.99
N VAL A 453 -6.48 -6.27 -5.78
CA VAL A 453 -6.81 -5.74 -4.45
C VAL A 453 -8.26 -5.97 -4.05
N PHE A 454 -9.21 -5.94 -4.99
CA PHE A 454 -10.60 -6.33 -4.73
C PHE A 454 -10.66 -7.72 -4.08
N LEU A 455 -9.87 -8.66 -4.60
CA LEU A 455 -9.90 -10.06 -4.15
C LEU A 455 -9.04 -10.30 -2.90
N THR A 456 -7.91 -9.60 -2.78
CA THR A 456 -6.93 -9.85 -1.71
C THR A 456 -7.02 -8.88 -0.53
N GLY A 457 -7.64 -7.72 -0.72
CA GLY A 457 -7.61 -6.60 0.23
C GLY A 457 -6.23 -5.94 0.40
N SER A 458 -5.23 -6.27 -0.43
CA SER A 458 -3.84 -5.87 -0.22
C SER A 458 -3.12 -5.46 -1.51
N ASP A 459 -2.75 -4.18 -1.60
CA ASP A 459 -1.91 -3.62 -2.67
C ASP A 459 -0.56 -4.34 -2.79
N THR A 460 0.06 -4.68 -1.65
CA THR A 460 1.28 -5.48 -1.59
C THR A 460 1.11 -6.83 -2.26
N SER A 461 0.00 -7.52 -1.99
CA SER A 461 -0.28 -8.82 -2.58
C SER A 461 -0.55 -8.69 -4.07
N SER A 462 -1.34 -7.69 -4.49
CA SER A 462 -1.60 -7.40 -5.91
C SER A 462 -0.32 -7.09 -6.69
N ASN A 463 0.56 -6.25 -6.14
CA ASN A 463 1.84 -5.91 -6.75
C ASN A 463 2.79 -7.11 -6.84
N ALA A 464 2.79 -7.98 -5.84
CA ALA A 464 3.56 -9.21 -5.91
C ALA A 464 3.03 -10.15 -7.00
N LEU A 465 1.71 -10.32 -7.10
CA LEU A 465 1.07 -11.20 -8.08
C LEU A 465 1.25 -10.70 -9.51
N PHE A 466 1.06 -9.40 -9.74
CA PHE A 466 0.94 -8.83 -11.08
C PHE A 466 2.07 -7.91 -11.49
N GLY A 467 2.97 -7.48 -10.59
CA GLY A 467 4.03 -6.52 -10.93
C GLY A 467 4.99 -7.05 -12.00
N GLY A 468 5.43 -8.31 -11.87
CA GLY A 468 6.26 -8.98 -12.88
C GLY A 468 5.56 -9.11 -14.24
N LEU A 469 4.27 -9.47 -14.21
CA LEU A 469 3.40 -9.54 -15.38
C LEU A 469 3.29 -8.17 -16.08
N GLN A 470 2.93 -7.13 -15.34
CA GLN A 470 2.78 -5.75 -15.83
C GLN A 470 4.05 -5.27 -16.51
N ALA A 471 5.21 -5.45 -15.86
CA ALA A 471 6.48 -5.01 -16.43
C ALA A 471 6.90 -5.80 -17.66
N ALA A 472 6.62 -7.10 -17.69
CA ALA A 472 6.88 -7.92 -18.88
C ALA A 472 5.97 -7.53 -20.05
N THR A 473 4.68 -7.24 -19.80
CA THR A 473 3.74 -6.79 -20.84
C THR A 473 4.17 -5.44 -21.39
N GLY A 474 4.50 -4.49 -20.50
CA GLY A 474 4.98 -3.16 -20.87
C GLY A 474 6.16 -3.23 -21.83
N ARG A 475 7.21 -3.98 -21.48
CA ARG A 475 8.39 -4.16 -22.35
C ARG A 475 8.04 -4.70 -23.73
N GLN A 476 7.03 -5.58 -23.83
CA GLN A 476 6.60 -6.12 -25.12
C GLN A 476 5.79 -5.16 -25.98
N ILE A 477 5.07 -4.22 -25.37
CA ILE A 477 4.32 -3.19 -26.10
C ILE A 477 5.07 -1.87 -26.22
N GLY A 478 6.35 -1.81 -25.83
CA GLY A 478 7.18 -0.60 -25.91
C GLY A 478 6.87 0.44 -24.83
N VAL A 479 6.37 0.02 -23.66
CA VAL A 479 5.99 0.88 -22.53
C VAL A 479 6.86 0.55 -21.30
N SER A 480 7.16 1.55 -20.47
CA SER A 480 7.86 1.36 -19.19
C SER A 480 7.19 0.29 -18.32
N GLY A 481 7.98 -0.68 -17.87
CA GLY A 481 7.48 -1.67 -16.94
C GLY A 481 7.18 -1.07 -15.56
N GLU A 482 8.00 -0.13 -15.11
CA GLU A 482 7.85 0.60 -13.86
C GLU A 482 6.55 1.41 -13.84
N LEU A 483 6.17 2.03 -14.96
CA LEU A 483 4.91 2.77 -15.07
C LEU A 483 3.71 1.85 -14.95
N LEU A 484 3.73 0.67 -15.57
CA LEU A 484 2.62 -0.28 -15.47
C LEU A 484 2.55 -0.94 -14.09
N VAL A 485 3.67 -1.10 -13.39
CA VAL A 485 3.67 -1.49 -11.97
C VAL A 485 3.11 -0.38 -11.08
N ALA A 486 3.44 0.88 -11.37
CA ALA A 486 2.82 2.02 -10.69
C ALA A 486 1.30 2.05 -10.93
N ALA A 487 0.87 1.85 -12.17
CA ALA A 487 -0.54 1.74 -12.55
C ALA A 487 -1.26 0.60 -11.80
N ASN A 488 -0.60 -0.56 -11.65
CA ASN A 488 -1.09 -1.67 -10.84
C ASN A 488 -1.29 -1.27 -9.37
N THR A 489 -0.33 -0.52 -8.80
CA THR A 489 -0.40 -0.06 -7.42
C THR A 489 -1.56 0.91 -7.22
N VAL A 490 -1.71 1.89 -8.13
CA VAL A 490 -2.76 2.92 -8.05
C VAL A 490 -4.14 2.33 -8.30
N GLY A 491 -4.26 1.44 -9.29
CA GLY A 491 -5.47 0.66 -9.55
C GLY A 491 -5.87 -0.20 -8.34
N GLY A 492 -4.88 -0.77 -7.67
CA GLY A 492 -5.06 -1.47 -6.40
C GLY A 492 -5.64 -0.58 -5.31
N ALA A 493 -5.07 0.61 -5.11
CA ALA A 493 -5.48 1.53 -4.06
C ALA A 493 -6.95 1.93 -4.20
N VAL A 494 -7.40 2.21 -5.43
CA VAL A 494 -8.81 2.55 -5.71
C VAL A 494 -9.73 1.31 -5.68
N GLY A 495 -9.20 0.10 -5.89
CA GLY A 495 -9.93 -1.17 -5.74
C GLY A 495 -10.11 -1.61 -4.28
N LYS A 496 -9.28 -1.12 -3.36
CA LYS A 496 -9.32 -1.49 -1.94
C LYS A 496 -10.67 -1.24 -1.28
N MET A 497 -11.35 -0.16 -1.64
CA MET A 497 -12.63 0.26 -1.05
C MET A 497 -13.79 -0.72 -1.29
N ILE A 498 -13.68 -1.61 -2.27
CA ILE A 498 -14.68 -2.65 -2.56
C ILE A 498 -14.21 -4.05 -2.13
N SER A 499 -13.02 -4.18 -1.53
CA SER A 499 -12.52 -5.48 -1.11
C SER A 499 -13.37 -6.05 0.03
N PRO A 500 -13.76 -7.33 -0.01
CA PRO A 500 -14.54 -7.96 1.06
C PRO A 500 -13.88 -7.80 2.43
N GLN A 501 -12.54 -7.85 2.48
CA GLN A 501 -11.79 -7.65 3.72
C GLN A 501 -11.96 -6.24 4.29
N SER A 502 -11.80 -5.19 3.47
CA SER A 502 -11.96 -3.81 3.96
C SER A 502 -13.40 -3.51 4.35
N ILE A 503 -14.37 -4.03 3.58
CA ILE A 503 -15.79 -3.92 3.89
C ILE A 503 -16.12 -4.63 5.20
N ALA A 504 -15.63 -5.85 5.41
CA ALA A 504 -15.86 -6.59 6.66
C ALA A 504 -15.30 -5.83 7.87
N VAL A 505 -14.08 -5.28 7.76
CA VAL A 505 -13.46 -4.47 8.81
C VAL A 505 -14.26 -3.20 9.10
N ALA A 506 -14.72 -2.49 8.06
CA ALA A 506 -15.56 -1.31 8.21
C ALA A 506 -16.90 -1.65 8.89
N SER A 507 -17.56 -2.73 8.44
CA SER A 507 -18.85 -3.16 8.97
C SER A 507 -18.77 -3.58 10.43
N ALA A 508 -17.73 -4.33 10.80
CA ALA A 508 -17.51 -4.82 12.17
C ALA A 508 -17.25 -3.66 13.14
N ALA A 509 -16.58 -2.59 12.69
CA ALA A 509 -16.25 -1.43 13.53
C ALA A 509 -17.49 -0.66 14.01
N VAL A 510 -18.63 -0.79 13.33
CA VAL A 510 -19.88 -0.05 13.64
C VAL A 510 -21.10 -0.96 13.75
N GLY A 511 -20.90 -2.25 13.98
CA GLY A 511 -22.00 -3.19 14.23
C GLY A 511 -22.90 -3.45 13.02
N LEU A 512 -22.41 -3.22 11.80
CA LEU A 512 -23.13 -3.46 10.55
C LEU A 512 -22.84 -4.86 9.95
N VAL A 513 -22.46 -5.82 10.78
CA VAL A 513 -22.19 -7.20 10.35
C VAL A 513 -23.44 -7.79 9.68
N GLY A 514 -23.30 -8.34 8.49
CA GLY A 514 -24.41 -8.80 7.64
C GLY A 514 -24.96 -7.75 6.65
N GLN A 515 -24.51 -6.49 6.72
CA GLN A 515 -24.85 -5.43 5.76
C GLN A 515 -23.71 -5.08 4.79
N GLU A 516 -22.73 -5.97 4.63
CA GLU A 516 -21.57 -5.79 3.76
C GLU A 516 -21.97 -5.54 2.30
N GLY A 517 -23.08 -6.13 1.85
CA GLY A 517 -23.63 -5.91 0.51
C GLY A 517 -24.06 -4.46 0.27
N ALA A 518 -24.63 -3.80 1.27
CA ALA A 518 -25.02 -2.39 1.17
C ALA A 518 -23.77 -1.48 1.10
N LEU A 519 -22.74 -1.78 1.89
CA LEU A 519 -21.45 -1.07 1.83
C LEU A 519 -20.76 -1.26 0.47
N LEU A 520 -20.76 -2.48 -0.08
CA LEU A 520 -20.24 -2.74 -1.41
C LEU A 520 -20.96 -1.90 -2.46
N GLN A 521 -22.30 -1.88 -2.45
CA GLN A 521 -23.08 -1.08 -3.40
C GLN A 521 -22.79 0.41 -3.26
N PHE A 522 -22.56 0.90 -2.03
CA PHE A 522 -22.21 2.29 -1.75
C PHE A 522 -20.86 2.68 -2.39
N THR A 523 -19.83 1.83 -2.27
CA THR A 523 -18.47 2.15 -2.74
C THR A 523 -18.21 1.75 -4.21
N LEU A 524 -18.98 0.79 -4.76
CA LEU A 524 -18.74 0.21 -6.09
C LEU A 524 -18.71 1.24 -7.21
N LYS A 525 -19.69 2.16 -7.23
CA LYS A 525 -19.76 3.20 -8.28
C LYS A 525 -18.53 4.10 -8.24
N CYS A 526 -18.11 4.52 -7.05
CA CYS A 526 -16.90 5.34 -6.88
C CYS A 526 -15.67 4.58 -7.37
N SER A 527 -15.52 3.32 -6.95
CA SER A 527 -14.37 2.49 -7.32
C SER A 527 -14.23 2.30 -8.83
N ILE A 528 -15.33 2.02 -9.55
CA ILE A 528 -15.32 1.87 -11.02
C ILE A 528 -14.93 3.19 -11.71
N VAL A 529 -15.50 4.32 -11.27
CA VAL A 529 -15.18 5.63 -11.85
C VAL A 529 -13.69 5.97 -11.66
N LEU A 530 -13.16 5.73 -10.47
CA LEU A 530 -11.74 5.95 -10.19
C LEU A 530 -10.84 4.98 -10.98
N ALA A 531 -11.23 3.72 -11.13
CA ALA A 531 -10.46 2.76 -11.93
C ALA A 531 -10.37 3.19 -13.40
N ILE A 532 -11.47 3.69 -13.98
CA ILE A 532 -11.49 4.25 -15.34
C ILE A 532 -10.59 5.49 -15.41
N LEU A 533 -10.66 6.39 -14.43
CA LEU A 533 -9.81 7.58 -14.37
C LEU A 533 -8.33 7.22 -14.35
N VAL A 534 -7.92 6.25 -13.52
CA VAL A 534 -6.53 5.77 -13.46
C VAL A 534 -6.11 5.12 -14.79
N GLY A 535 -7.01 4.41 -15.46
CA GLY A 535 -6.79 3.89 -16.82
C GLY A 535 -6.48 4.99 -17.83
N LEU A 536 -7.32 6.02 -17.87
CA LEU A 536 -7.11 7.19 -18.73
C LEU A 536 -5.81 7.92 -18.42
N MET A 537 -5.48 8.10 -17.14
CA MET A 537 -4.24 8.73 -16.70
C MET A 537 -3.01 7.92 -17.10
N THR A 538 -3.06 6.59 -16.93
CA THR A 538 -1.96 5.70 -17.32
C THR A 538 -1.71 5.81 -18.82
N THR A 539 -2.77 5.73 -19.63
CA THR A 539 -2.67 5.90 -21.08
C THR A 539 -2.13 7.28 -21.47
N ALA A 540 -2.59 8.35 -20.82
CA ALA A 540 -2.08 9.71 -21.06
C ALA A 540 -0.59 9.85 -20.75
N LEU A 541 -0.12 9.30 -19.62
CA LEU A 541 1.30 9.31 -19.25
C LEU A 541 2.16 8.57 -20.28
N VAL A 542 1.69 7.43 -20.79
CA VAL A 542 2.37 6.71 -21.88
C VAL A 542 2.46 7.58 -23.14
N PHE A 543 1.36 8.23 -23.55
CA PHE A 543 1.36 9.11 -24.71
C PHE A 543 2.29 10.33 -24.56
N MET A 544 2.48 10.83 -23.33
CA MET A 544 3.42 11.92 -23.03
C MET A 544 4.89 11.46 -22.99
N GLY A 545 5.18 10.18 -23.23
CA GLY A 545 6.55 9.63 -23.15
C GLY A 545 7.06 9.50 -21.72
N VAL A 546 6.18 9.44 -20.72
CA VAL A 546 6.59 9.28 -19.33
C VAL A 546 7.06 7.84 -19.13
N GLY A 547 8.35 7.69 -18.80
CA GLY A 547 8.97 6.39 -18.56
C GLY A 547 9.52 5.68 -19.81
N THR A 548 9.38 6.27 -21.01
CA THR A 548 9.99 5.74 -22.24
C THR A 548 11.47 5.99 -22.33
#